data_AF-A0A6P3YRP2-F1
#
_entry.id   AF-A0A6P3YRP2-F1
#
_cell.length_a   1.000
_cell.length_b   1.000
_cell.length_c   1.000
_cell.angle_alpha   90.00
_cell.angle_beta   90.00
_cell.angle_gamma   90.00
#
_symmetry.space_group_name_H-M   'P 1'
#
loop_
_entity.id
_entity.type
_entity.pdbx_description
1 polymer ?
#
loop_
_entity_poly.entity_id
_entity_poly.type
_entity_poly.pdbx_seq_one_letter_code
_entity_poly.pdbx_strand_id
1 'polypeptide(L)'
;MDAAKECGFAVSLTFIIAALISLTTLLTFNSDELWEFRHKIFRINGTIDSDEDVMSPNLTSCHQSYGRDDLLVYCCPPENPQNLKFIDFKFPEPSKPLRVRKPAHLLDEDYISKYSRAVSIMKSLPYSDPRSFSRQANLHCIFCTGAYDQKYSNISLNIHRAWFFFPWHRMFLHFHERILGSLIGDDTFALPFWNWDSPEGMTIPEMYMNDVLPYCWIIM
;
A
#
# COMPACT_ATOMS: atom_id res chain seq x y z
N MET A 1 69.34 -6.54 -10.94
CA MET A 1 68.19 -7.24 -11.58
C MET A 1 67.52 -8.03 -10.46
N ASP A 2 66.19 -8.17 -10.47
CA ASP A 2 65.40 -8.98 -9.49
C ASP A 2 64.73 -8.25 -8.32
N ALA A 3 63.99 -7.17 -8.62
CA ALA A 3 62.91 -6.68 -7.74
C ALA A 3 61.72 -6.13 -8.55
N ALA A 4 61.95 -5.63 -9.77
CA ALA A 4 60.89 -5.11 -10.64
C ALA A 4 60.05 -6.20 -11.36
N LYS A 5 60.50 -7.46 -11.40
CA LYS A 5 59.77 -8.55 -12.09
C LYS A 5 58.72 -9.25 -11.21
N GLU A 6 58.89 -9.26 -9.89
CA GLU A 6 57.95 -9.93 -8.97
C GLU A 6 56.71 -9.08 -8.66
N CYS A 7 56.84 -7.75 -8.68
CA CYS A 7 55.71 -6.85 -8.40
C CYS A 7 54.69 -6.80 -9.56
N GLY A 8 55.13 -6.94 -10.81
CA GLY A 8 54.25 -6.97 -11.99
C GLY A 8 53.43 -8.26 -12.13
N PHE A 9 53.93 -9.39 -11.63
CA PHE A 9 53.25 -10.68 -11.72
C PHE A 9 52.13 -10.83 -10.66
N ALA A 10 52.35 -10.31 -9.45
CA ALA A 10 51.38 -10.34 -8.36
C ALA A 10 50.16 -9.43 -8.60
N VAL A 11 50.38 -8.26 -9.22
CA VAL A 11 49.31 -7.31 -9.58
C VAL A 11 48.47 -7.86 -10.75
N SER A 12 49.10 -8.49 -11.74
CA SER A 12 48.38 -9.10 -12.87
C SER A 12 47.49 -10.28 -12.44
N LEU A 13 47.97 -11.13 -11.53
CA LEU A 13 47.21 -12.29 -11.05
C LEU A 13 46.01 -11.90 -10.17
N THR A 14 46.12 -10.83 -9.36
CA THR A 14 45.00 -10.33 -8.54
C THR A 14 43.90 -9.67 -9.38
N PHE A 15 44.25 -8.94 -10.44
CA PHE A 15 43.26 -8.41 -11.38
C PHE A 15 42.56 -9.50 -12.21
N ILE A 16 43.29 -10.55 -12.62
CA ILE A 16 42.71 -11.68 -13.35
C ILE A 16 41.79 -12.52 -12.46
N ILE A 17 42.18 -12.76 -11.19
CA ILE A 17 41.32 -13.46 -10.21
C ILE A 17 40.07 -12.62 -9.88
N ALA A 18 40.20 -11.31 -9.70
CA ALA A 18 39.04 -10.43 -9.46
C ALA A 18 38.09 -10.35 -10.68
N ALA A 19 38.62 -10.34 -11.90
CA ALA A 19 37.82 -10.34 -13.13
C ALA A 19 37.12 -11.68 -13.39
N LEU A 20 37.78 -12.82 -13.10
CA LEU A 20 37.18 -14.15 -13.23
C LEU A 20 36.15 -14.44 -12.14
N ILE A 21 36.37 -13.96 -10.91
CA ILE A 21 35.35 -14.00 -9.85
C ILE A 21 34.17 -13.11 -10.26
N SER A 22 34.39 -11.89 -10.75
CA SER A 22 33.30 -11.00 -11.16
C SER A 22 32.45 -11.58 -12.31
N LEU A 23 33.06 -12.27 -13.28
CA LEU A 23 32.33 -12.86 -14.41
C LEU A 23 31.59 -14.16 -14.04
N THR A 24 32.16 -14.99 -13.16
CA THR A 24 31.45 -16.18 -12.65
C THR A 24 30.32 -15.81 -11.69
N THR A 25 30.49 -14.74 -10.90
CA THR A 25 29.45 -14.14 -10.06
C THR A 25 28.32 -13.57 -10.93
N LEU A 26 28.62 -12.85 -12.02
CA LEU A 26 27.59 -12.33 -12.93
C LEU A 26 26.80 -13.41 -13.69
N LEU A 27 27.40 -14.58 -13.95
CA LEU A 27 26.76 -15.67 -14.71
C LEU A 27 26.01 -16.68 -13.82
N THR A 28 26.15 -16.60 -12.50
CA THR A 28 25.50 -17.50 -11.53
C THR A 28 24.62 -16.78 -10.51
N PHE A 29 24.68 -15.45 -10.41
CA PHE A 29 23.81 -14.70 -9.52
C PHE A 29 22.42 -14.53 -10.14
N ASN A 30 21.48 -15.27 -9.57
CA ASN A 30 20.07 -14.98 -9.72
C ASN A 30 19.78 -13.62 -9.07
N SER A 31 19.23 -12.66 -9.82
CA SER A 31 18.88 -11.34 -9.28
C SER A 31 17.90 -11.42 -8.11
N ASP A 32 17.17 -12.52 -8.02
CA ASP A 32 16.17 -12.79 -6.99
C ASP A 32 16.78 -13.15 -5.63
N GLU A 33 18.09 -13.40 -5.54
CA GLU A 33 18.79 -13.72 -4.27
C GLU A 33 19.71 -12.59 -3.78
N LEU A 34 19.85 -11.50 -4.56
CA LEU A 34 20.67 -10.33 -4.18
C LEU A 34 20.13 -9.61 -2.93
N TRP A 35 18.81 -9.62 -2.72
CA TRP A 35 18.20 -9.04 -1.53
C TRP A 35 18.53 -9.87 -0.28
N GLU A 36 18.47 -11.20 -0.36
CA GLU A 36 18.86 -12.11 0.74
C GLU A 36 20.32 -11.90 1.14
N PHE A 37 21.22 -11.81 0.15
CA PHE A 37 22.63 -11.59 0.41
C PHE A 37 22.89 -10.20 1.03
N ARG A 38 22.19 -9.15 0.55
CA ARG A 38 22.22 -7.82 1.18
C ARG A 38 21.75 -7.89 2.64
N HIS A 39 20.57 -8.44 2.92
CA HIS A 39 20.04 -8.56 4.27
C HIS A 39 20.99 -9.34 5.21
N LYS A 40 21.66 -10.37 4.70
CA LYS A 40 22.60 -11.19 5.48
C LYS A 40 23.91 -10.46 5.78
N ILE A 41 24.47 -9.72 4.82
CA ILE A 41 25.68 -8.90 5.03
C ILE A 41 25.40 -7.73 5.99
N PHE A 42 24.24 -7.07 5.87
CA PHE A 42 23.88 -5.97 6.77
C PHE A 42 23.56 -6.43 8.20
N ARG A 43 23.06 -7.66 8.39
CA ARG A 43 22.91 -8.28 9.72
C ARG A 43 24.24 -8.58 10.42
N ILE A 44 25.27 -9.01 9.68
CA ILE A 44 26.58 -9.36 10.24
C ILE A 44 27.32 -8.13 10.77
N ASN A 45 27.13 -6.96 10.14
CA ASN A 45 27.75 -5.71 10.55
C ASN A 45 27.00 -4.95 11.67
N GLY A 46 25.87 -5.49 12.17
CA GLY A 46 25.13 -4.88 13.29
C GLY A 46 24.46 -3.53 12.98
N THR A 47 24.32 -3.17 11.70
CA THR A 47 23.78 -1.88 11.25
C THR A 47 22.29 -1.90 10.93
N ILE A 48 21.59 -3.01 11.18
CA ILE A 48 20.13 -3.08 11.06
C ILE A 48 19.60 -3.69 12.35
N ASP A 49 19.13 -2.83 13.25
CA ASP A 49 18.09 -3.25 14.19
C ASP A 49 16.83 -3.51 13.36
N SER A 50 16.19 -4.66 13.55
CA SER A 50 15.08 -5.13 12.69
C SER A 50 13.84 -4.23 12.69
N ASP A 51 13.82 -3.20 13.53
CA ASP A 51 12.76 -2.21 13.66
C ASP A 51 12.98 -0.91 12.86
N GLU A 52 14.20 -0.64 12.36
CA GLU A 52 14.49 0.63 11.66
C GLU A 52 14.04 0.67 10.19
N ASP A 53 13.81 -0.47 9.55
CA ASP A 53 13.46 -0.55 8.12
C ASP A 53 11.94 -0.62 7.87
N VAL A 54 11.13 -0.61 8.94
CA VAL A 54 9.66 -0.65 8.83
C VAL A 54 9.13 0.76 8.67
N MET A 55 8.83 1.13 7.43
CA MET A 55 8.13 2.39 7.13
C MET A 55 6.72 2.38 7.72
N SER A 56 6.61 2.91 8.93
CA SER A 56 5.38 2.99 9.73
C SER A 56 5.07 4.45 10.05
N PRO A 57 3.78 4.82 10.19
CA PRO A 57 3.43 6.18 10.59
C PRO A 57 3.85 6.44 12.05
N ASN A 58 4.37 7.64 12.30
CA ASN A 58 4.45 8.18 13.64
C ASN A 58 3.04 8.58 14.10
N LEU A 59 2.38 7.69 14.86
CA LEU A 59 1.01 7.91 15.32
C LEU A 59 0.89 8.94 16.46
N THR A 60 1.99 9.51 16.95
CA THR A 60 1.96 10.52 18.03
C THR A 60 1.60 11.91 17.52
N SER A 61 1.83 12.18 16.24
CA SER A 61 1.53 13.45 15.58
C SER A 61 0.68 13.21 14.35
N CYS A 62 -0.19 14.17 14.04
CA CYS A 62 -0.82 14.30 12.74
C CYS A 62 -0.92 15.79 12.45
N HIS A 63 -0.64 16.20 11.22
CA HIS A 63 -0.60 17.60 10.86
C HIS A 63 -1.25 17.86 9.51
N GLN A 64 -1.41 19.16 9.23
CA GLN A 64 -1.89 19.65 7.95
C GLN A 64 -0.88 19.30 6.85
N SER A 65 -1.40 19.01 5.66
CA SER A 65 -0.61 18.56 4.52
C SER A 65 -1.17 19.10 3.21
N TYR A 66 -0.50 18.82 2.10
CA TYR A 66 -0.89 19.30 0.78
C TYR A 66 -1.32 18.13 -0.10
N GLY A 67 -2.58 18.12 -0.52
CA GLY A 67 -3.09 17.16 -1.50
C GLY A 67 -2.62 17.48 -2.92
N ARG A 68 -2.35 18.76 -3.16
CA ARG A 68 -1.68 19.36 -4.32
C ARG A 68 -1.01 20.64 -3.84
N ASP A 69 -0.13 21.23 -4.65
CA ASP A 69 0.60 22.46 -4.30
C ASP A 69 -0.32 23.62 -3.86
N ASP A 70 -1.55 23.66 -4.37
CA ASP A 70 -2.56 24.68 -4.08
C ASP A 70 -3.66 24.24 -3.09
N LEU A 71 -3.64 22.98 -2.66
CA LEU A 71 -4.73 22.36 -1.92
C LEU A 71 -4.25 21.86 -0.55
N LEU A 72 -4.42 22.75 0.41
CA LEU A 72 -4.14 22.50 1.81
C LEU A 72 -5.27 21.67 2.43
N VAL A 73 -4.93 20.54 3.06
CA VAL A 73 -5.88 19.58 3.61
C VAL A 73 -5.58 19.26 5.07
N TYR A 74 -6.63 18.97 5.84
CA TYR A 74 -6.53 18.49 7.21
C TYR A 74 -7.42 17.25 7.36
N CYS A 75 -6.79 16.08 7.45
CA CYS A 75 -7.49 14.80 7.47
C CYS A 75 -7.22 13.97 8.74
N CYS A 76 -6.64 14.58 9.77
CA CYS A 76 -6.29 13.90 11.01
C CYS A 76 -7.50 13.29 11.72
N PRO A 77 -7.33 12.12 12.35
CA PRO A 77 -8.38 11.52 13.14
C PRO A 77 -8.69 12.40 14.38
N PRO A 78 -9.95 12.43 14.85
CA PRO A 78 -10.36 13.20 16.02
C PRO A 78 -9.78 12.66 17.33
N GLU A 79 -9.49 11.35 17.37
CA GLU A 79 -8.84 10.70 18.51
C GLU A 79 -7.40 10.35 18.15
N ASN A 80 -6.49 10.53 19.10
CA ASN A 80 -5.10 10.11 18.95
C ASN A 80 -5.04 8.58 18.81
N PRO A 81 -4.51 8.04 17.69
CA PRO A 81 -4.44 6.58 17.49
C PRO A 81 -3.64 5.84 18.57
N GLN A 82 -2.74 6.50 19.30
CA GLN A 82 -2.01 5.92 20.44
C GLN A 82 -2.92 5.49 21.60
N ASN A 83 -4.11 6.09 21.71
CA ASN A 83 -5.09 5.72 22.71
C ASN A 83 -5.87 4.46 22.32
N LEU A 84 -5.73 4.00 21.07
CA LEU A 84 -6.39 2.81 20.57
C LEU A 84 -5.53 1.58 20.82
N LYS A 85 -6.18 0.49 21.21
CA LYS A 85 -5.54 -0.82 21.29
C LYS A 85 -5.45 -1.42 19.89
N PHE A 86 -4.25 -1.42 19.31
CA PHE A 86 -3.98 -2.17 18.09
C PHE A 86 -4.07 -3.67 18.35
N ILE A 87 -4.69 -4.38 17.42
CA ILE A 87 -4.74 -5.83 17.40
C ILE A 87 -4.04 -6.32 16.13
N ASP A 88 -3.32 -7.43 16.26
CA ASP A 88 -2.68 -8.05 15.10
C ASP A 88 -3.74 -8.57 14.14
N PHE A 89 -3.50 -8.34 12.85
CA PHE A 89 -4.34 -8.86 11.80
C PHE A 89 -4.39 -10.39 11.85
N LYS A 90 -5.60 -10.93 11.70
CA LYS A 90 -5.83 -12.37 11.52
C LYS A 90 -6.54 -12.58 10.19
N PHE A 91 -6.06 -13.57 9.44
CA PHE A 91 -6.70 -13.93 8.19
C PHE A 91 -8.16 -14.33 8.41
N PRO A 92 -9.07 -14.02 7.47
CA PRO A 92 -10.43 -14.52 7.51
C PRO A 92 -10.45 -16.06 7.55
N GLU A 93 -11.38 -16.62 8.32
CA GLU A 93 -11.57 -18.07 8.39
C GLU A 93 -11.77 -18.69 7.00
N PRO A 94 -11.13 -19.83 6.68
CA PRO A 94 -11.31 -20.50 5.38
C PRO A 94 -12.76 -20.91 5.07
N SER A 95 -13.60 -21.03 6.10
CA SER A 95 -15.03 -21.34 5.96
C SER A 95 -15.88 -20.16 5.50
N LYS A 96 -15.34 -18.93 5.49
CA LYS A 96 -16.05 -17.75 5.00
C LYS A 96 -16.16 -17.77 3.48
N PRO A 97 -17.29 -17.27 2.93
CA PRO A 97 -17.47 -17.26 1.48
C PRO A 97 -16.41 -16.41 0.80
N LEU A 98 -15.88 -16.92 -0.32
CA LEU A 98 -14.98 -16.16 -1.18
C LEU A 98 -15.75 -15.03 -1.86
N ARG A 99 -15.22 -13.82 -1.75
CA ARG A 99 -15.77 -12.63 -2.40
C ARG A 99 -15.20 -12.48 -3.80
N VAL A 100 -16.08 -12.39 -4.79
CA VAL A 100 -15.70 -12.27 -6.20
C VAL A 100 -16.07 -10.88 -6.69
N ARG A 101 -15.04 -10.06 -6.95
CA ARG A 101 -15.21 -8.73 -7.54
C ARG A 101 -15.62 -8.86 -9.00
N LYS A 102 -16.62 -8.08 -9.43
CA LYS A 102 -17.16 -8.11 -10.79
C LYS A 102 -16.80 -6.81 -11.54
N PRO A 103 -16.68 -6.85 -12.88
CA PRO A 103 -16.55 -5.64 -13.68
C PRO A 103 -17.75 -4.73 -13.47
N ALA A 104 -17.51 -3.46 -13.17
CA ALA A 104 -18.57 -2.49 -12.86
C ALA A 104 -19.61 -2.33 -13.99
N HIS A 105 -19.17 -2.43 -15.27
CA HIS A 105 -20.03 -2.33 -16.45
C HIS A 105 -20.93 -3.56 -16.68
N LEU A 106 -20.73 -4.66 -15.93
CA LEU A 106 -21.52 -5.90 -16.02
C LEU A 106 -22.39 -6.16 -14.78
N LEU A 107 -22.51 -5.18 -13.87
CA LEU A 107 -23.37 -5.33 -12.71
C LEU A 107 -24.84 -5.24 -13.11
N ASP A 108 -25.66 -6.08 -12.50
CA ASP A 108 -27.11 -5.99 -12.56
C ASP A 108 -27.65 -4.89 -11.61
N GLU A 109 -28.90 -4.51 -11.82
CA GLU A 109 -29.59 -3.46 -11.04
C GLU A 109 -29.65 -3.80 -9.54
N ASP A 110 -29.82 -5.08 -9.19
CA ASP A 110 -29.86 -5.54 -7.80
C ASP A 110 -28.51 -5.31 -7.10
N TYR A 111 -27.40 -5.61 -7.78
CA TYR A 111 -26.05 -5.38 -7.26
C TYR A 111 -25.75 -3.88 -7.13
N ILE A 112 -26.16 -3.07 -8.11
CA ILE A 112 -26.01 -1.62 -8.06
C ILE A 112 -26.82 -1.04 -6.89
N SER A 113 -28.05 -1.51 -6.71
CA SER A 113 -28.94 -1.11 -5.62
C SER A 113 -28.36 -1.46 -4.24
N LYS A 114 -27.87 -2.69 -4.04
CA LYS A 114 -27.25 -3.07 -2.76
C LYS A 114 -25.96 -2.29 -2.48
N TYR A 115 -25.15 -2.01 -3.49
CA TYR A 115 -23.95 -1.21 -3.32
C TYR A 115 -24.30 0.24 -2.96
N SER A 116 -25.26 0.83 -3.67
CA SER A 116 -25.80 2.17 -3.40
C SER A 116 -26.36 2.27 -1.98
N ARG A 117 -27.06 1.25 -1.50
CA ARG A 117 -27.52 1.16 -0.11
C ARG A 117 -26.36 1.15 0.88
N ALA A 118 -25.33 0.34 0.66
CA ALA A 118 -24.17 0.27 1.56
C ALA A 118 -23.44 1.62 1.66
N VAL A 119 -23.22 2.30 0.54
CA VAL A 119 -22.60 3.63 0.50
C VAL A 119 -23.51 4.69 1.13
N SER A 120 -24.82 4.62 0.91
CA SER A 120 -25.79 5.55 1.54
C SER A 120 -25.74 5.44 3.07
N ILE A 121 -25.71 4.22 3.61
CA ILE A 121 -25.55 4.00 5.05
C ILE A 121 -24.19 4.54 5.51
N MET A 122 -23.11 4.24 4.80
CA MET A 122 -21.77 4.72 5.13
C MET A 122 -21.68 6.26 5.17
N LYS A 123 -22.36 6.96 4.25
CA LYS A 123 -22.47 8.42 4.22
C LYS A 123 -23.33 8.98 5.36
N SER A 124 -24.30 8.21 5.85
CA SER A 124 -25.15 8.63 6.99
C SER A 124 -24.49 8.47 8.36
N LEU A 125 -23.39 7.71 8.45
CA LEU A 125 -22.66 7.52 9.70
C LEU A 125 -22.04 8.85 10.19
N PRO A 126 -22.03 9.11 11.50
CA PRO A 126 -21.39 10.30 12.06
C PRO A 126 -19.87 10.24 11.84
N TYR A 127 -19.22 11.40 11.77
CA TYR A 127 -17.77 11.50 11.57
C TYR A 127 -16.93 10.80 12.65
N SER A 128 -17.48 10.67 13.87
CA SER A 128 -16.85 9.91 14.96
C SER A 128 -16.77 8.41 14.68
N ASP A 129 -17.67 7.87 13.85
CA ASP A 129 -17.59 6.47 13.42
C ASP A 129 -16.43 6.30 12.42
N PRO A 130 -15.43 5.46 12.71
CA PRO A 130 -14.28 5.24 11.83
C PRO A 130 -14.65 4.62 10.47
N ARG A 131 -15.87 4.07 10.36
CA ARG A 131 -16.40 3.49 9.13
C ARG A 131 -17.09 4.52 8.23
N SER A 132 -17.35 5.72 8.73
CA SER A 132 -18.05 6.76 7.97
C SER A 132 -17.32 7.11 6.68
N PHE A 133 -18.08 7.56 5.69
CA PHE A 133 -17.57 7.83 4.35
C PHE A 133 -16.38 8.80 4.37
N SER A 134 -16.49 9.90 5.13
CA SER A 134 -15.42 10.89 5.28
C SER A 134 -14.19 10.32 6.00
N ARG A 135 -14.37 9.41 6.97
CA ARG A 135 -13.23 8.78 7.67
C ARG A 135 -12.48 7.81 6.77
N GLN A 136 -13.18 7.05 5.97
CA GLN A 136 -12.57 6.19 4.95
C GLN A 136 -11.80 7.04 3.93
N ALA A 137 -12.37 8.16 3.43
CA ALA A 137 -11.66 9.07 2.53
C ALA A 137 -10.42 9.71 3.18
N ASN A 138 -10.53 10.10 4.46
CA ASN A 138 -9.41 10.68 5.20
C ASN A 138 -8.25 9.70 5.39
N LEU A 139 -8.47 8.38 5.45
CA LEU A 139 -7.38 7.41 5.49
C LEU A 139 -6.48 7.54 4.26
N HIS A 140 -7.05 7.65 3.06
CA HIS A 140 -6.26 7.90 1.85
C HIS A 140 -5.55 9.25 1.94
N CYS A 141 -6.22 10.33 2.35
CA CYS A 141 -5.56 11.62 2.55
C CYS A 141 -4.33 11.51 3.47
N ILE A 142 -4.48 10.90 4.64
CA ILE A 142 -3.43 10.83 5.66
C ILE A 142 -2.15 10.19 5.09
N PHE A 143 -2.30 9.03 4.44
CA PHE A 143 -1.18 8.21 3.98
C PHE A 143 -0.58 8.65 2.64
N CYS A 144 -1.25 9.56 1.91
CA CYS A 144 -0.86 9.97 0.56
C CYS A 144 -0.35 11.40 0.48
N THR A 145 -0.68 12.24 1.46
CA THR A 145 -0.34 13.67 1.46
C THR A 145 0.78 14.03 2.43
N GLY A 146 1.22 13.08 3.26
CA GLY A 146 2.21 13.35 4.31
C GLY A 146 1.61 13.98 5.55
N ALA A 147 0.36 13.67 5.91
CA ALA A 147 -0.23 14.14 7.17
C ALA A 147 0.36 13.43 8.41
N TYR A 148 1.00 12.27 8.18
CA TYR A 148 1.86 11.60 9.14
C TYR A 148 3.31 11.67 8.69
N ASP A 149 4.22 11.73 9.64
CA ASP A 149 5.65 11.46 9.42
C ASP A 149 5.95 9.97 9.57
N GLN A 150 7.07 9.54 9.00
CA GLN A 150 7.60 8.20 9.23
C GLN A 150 8.12 8.08 10.66
N LYS A 151 7.88 6.93 11.28
CA LYS A 151 8.42 6.61 12.60
C LYS A 151 9.96 6.61 12.50
N TYR A 152 10.61 7.27 13.47
CA TYR A 152 12.08 7.41 13.55
C TYR A 152 12.73 8.24 12.42
N SER A 153 11.95 9.05 11.70
CA SER A 153 12.45 9.93 10.65
C SER A 153 11.71 11.27 10.66
N ASN A 154 12.29 12.28 10.01
CA ASN A 154 11.67 13.59 9.79
C ASN A 154 11.09 13.70 8.37
N ILE A 155 10.85 12.57 7.72
CA ILE A 155 10.30 12.48 6.37
C ILE A 155 8.81 12.18 6.48
N SER A 156 7.99 12.96 5.78
CA SER A 156 6.55 12.71 5.70
C SER A 156 6.26 11.38 4.99
N LEU A 157 5.30 10.64 5.52
CA LEU A 157 4.87 9.36 4.98
C LEU A 157 4.09 9.56 3.68
N ASN A 158 4.50 8.86 2.62
CA ASN A 158 3.77 8.85 1.37
C ASN A 158 3.78 7.45 0.77
N ILE A 159 2.58 6.85 0.65
CA ILE A 159 2.39 5.52 0.06
C ILE A 159 2.53 5.51 -1.46
N HIS A 160 2.45 6.67 -2.12
CA HIS A 160 2.60 6.79 -3.56
C HIS A 160 4.06 6.83 -3.96
N ARG A 161 4.35 6.32 -5.17
CA ARG A 161 5.70 6.27 -5.77
C ARG A 161 6.70 5.47 -4.93
N ALA A 162 6.19 4.57 -4.09
CA ALA A 162 6.96 3.67 -3.26
C ALA A 162 6.46 2.23 -3.42
N TRP A 163 7.30 1.26 -3.06
CA TRP A 163 7.00 -0.17 -3.14
C TRP A 163 5.75 -0.61 -2.36
N PHE A 164 5.34 0.10 -1.31
CA PHE A 164 4.15 -0.24 -0.51
C PHE A 164 2.83 0.33 -1.08
N PHE A 165 2.86 0.97 -2.26
CA PHE A 165 1.65 1.40 -2.97
C PHE A 165 0.62 0.27 -3.08
N PHE A 166 1.01 -0.87 -3.65
CA PHE A 166 0.10 -2.01 -3.84
C PHE A 166 -0.37 -2.66 -2.54
N PRO A 167 0.49 -3.05 -1.59
CA PRO A 167 0.04 -3.69 -0.35
C PRO A 167 -0.82 -2.76 0.51
N TRP A 168 -0.52 -1.46 0.57
CA TRP A 168 -1.35 -0.50 1.31
C TRP A 168 -2.76 -0.41 0.72
N HIS A 169 -2.89 -0.19 -0.60
CA HIS A 169 -4.20 -0.12 -1.26
C HIS A 169 -4.98 -1.45 -1.15
N ARG A 170 -4.29 -2.60 -1.26
CA ARG A 170 -4.91 -3.91 -1.06
C ARG A 170 -5.54 -4.02 0.33
N MET A 171 -4.82 -3.61 1.38
CA MET A 171 -5.33 -3.68 2.75
C MET A 171 -6.44 -2.64 3.00
N PHE A 172 -6.30 -1.45 2.43
CA PHE A 172 -7.33 -0.41 2.48
C PHE A 172 -8.65 -0.92 1.88
N LEU A 173 -8.61 -1.45 0.66
CA LEU A 173 -9.77 -2.02 -0.02
C LEU A 173 -10.31 -3.28 0.68
N HIS A 174 -9.44 -4.09 1.30
CA HIS A 174 -9.86 -5.26 2.08
C HIS A 174 -10.79 -4.85 3.23
N PHE A 175 -10.39 -3.86 4.04
CA PHE A 175 -11.24 -3.39 5.14
C PHE A 175 -12.45 -2.60 4.63
N HIS A 176 -12.28 -1.76 3.61
CA HIS A 176 -13.38 -0.98 3.03
C HIS A 176 -14.53 -1.87 2.53
N GLU A 177 -14.21 -2.93 1.78
CA GLU A 177 -15.18 -3.91 1.28
C GLU A 177 -15.91 -4.62 2.43
N ARG A 178 -15.20 -4.99 3.50
CA ARG A 178 -15.79 -5.62 4.69
C ARG A 178 -16.72 -4.66 5.44
N ILE A 179 -16.34 -3.39 5.54
CA ILE A 179 -17.18 -2.36 6.15
C ILE A 179 -18.49 -2.24 5.37
N LEU A 180 -18.43 -2.06 4.05
CA LEU A 180 -19.63 -1.96 3.20
C LEU A 180 -20.56 -3.17 3.37
N GLY A 181 -20.03 -4.39 3.28
CA GLY A 181 -20.80 -5.61 3.50
C GLY A 181 -21.44 -5.65 4.90
N SER A 182 -20.70 -5.26 5.94
CA SER A 182 -21.23 -5.22 7.31
C SER A 182 -22.38 -4.23 7.51
N LEU A 183 -22.41 -3.13 6.76
CA LEU A 183 -23.46 -2.11 6.86
C LEU A 183 -24.80 -2.58 6.28
N ILE A 184 -24.78 -3.57 5.39
CA ILE A 184 -25.97 -4.16 4.77
C ILE A 184 -26.22 -5.61 5.20
N GLY A 185 -25.38 -6.16 6.09
CA GLY A 185 -25.48 -7.55 6.54
C GLY A 185 -25.15 -8.59 5.47
N ASP A 186 -24.34 -8.24 4.46
CA ASP A 186 -23.91 -9.13 3.37
C ASP A 186 -22.43 -9.47 3.55
N ASP A 187 -22.11 -10.66 4.07
CA ASP A 187 -20.72 -11.08 4.26
C ASP A 187 -20.03 -11.52 2.95
N THR A 188 -20.82 -11.68 1.86
CA THR A 188 -20.38 -12.01 0.50
C THR A 188 -20.17 -10.78 -0.38
N PHE A 189 -20.53 -9.57 0.10
CA PHE A 189 -20.36 -8.33 -0.64
C PHE A 189 -18.91 -8.16 -1.13
N ALA A 190 -18.76 -7.93 -2.43
CA ALA A 190 -17.48 -7.67 -3.08
C ALA A 190 -17.53 -6.30 -3.78
N LEU A 191 -16.46 -5.52 -3.68
CA LEU A 191 -16.36 -4.28 -4.45
C LEU A 191 -16.32 -4.61 -5.95
N PRO A 192 -17.03 -3.86 -6.80
CA PRO A 192 -16.78 -3.94 -8.23
C PRO A 192 -15.44 -3.30 -8.57
N PHE A 193 -14.88 -3.65 -9.73
CA PHE A 193 -13.69 -2.99 -10.27
C PHE A 193 -14.00 -2.34 -11.61
N TRP A 194 -13.35 -1.21 -11.88
CA TRP A 194 -13.43 -0.57 -13.19
C TRP A 194 -12.50 -1.32 -14.16
N ASN A 195 -13.11 -2.03 -15.12
CA ASN A 195 -12.41 -2.85 -16.10
C ASN A 195 -11.94 -2.03 -17.31
N TRP A 196 -11.20 -0.96 -17.06
CA TRP A 196 -10.76 0.01 -18.08
C TRP A 196 -9.72 -0.53 -19.06
N ASP A 197 -9.18 -1.72 -18.78
CA ASP A 197 -8.29 -2.47 -19.65
C ASP A 197 -9.03 -3.28 -20.75
N SER A 198 -10.35 -3.40 -20.65
CA SER A 198 -11.21 -3.97 -21.71
C SER A 198 -11.98 -2.89 -22.44
N PRO A 199 -12.12 -2.95 -23.79
CA PRO A 199 -12.84 -1.95 -24.57
C PRO A 199 -14.24 -1.59 -24.04
N GLU A 200 -14.99 -2.59 -23.60
CA GLU A 200 -16.37 -2.44 -23.07
C GLU A 200 -16.41 -1.74 -21.71
N GLY A 201 -15.31 -1.77 -20.96
CA GLY A 201 -15.20 -1.18 -19.63
C GLY A 201 -14.38 0.12 -19.59
N MET A 202 -13.91 0.63 -20.73
CA MET A 202 -13.07 1.85 -20.79
C MET A 202 -13.80 3.11 -20.35
N THR A 203 -15.11 3.20 -20.58
CA THR A 203 -15.91 4.35 -20.16
C THR A 203 -16.15 4.29 -18.65
N ILE A 204 -16.33 5.46 -18.04
CA ILE A 204 -16.73 5.53 -16.63
C ILE A 204 -18.10 4.82 -16.50
N PRO A 205 -18.23 3.80 -15.62
CA PRO A 205 -19.48 3.07 -15.47
C PRO A 205 -20.62 4.00 -15.02
N GLU A 206 -21.77 3.88 -15.68
CA GLU A 206 -22.94 4.76 -15.45
C GLU A 206 -23.41 4.77 -13.99
N MET A 207 -23.27 3.64 -13.28
CA MET A 207 -23.57 3.52 -11.86
C MET A 207 -22.87 4.56 -10.97
N TYR A 208 -21.77 5.16 -11.42
CA TYR A 208 -21.05 6.20 -10.68
C TYR A 208 -21.45 7.62 -11.08
N MET A 209 -22.28 7.78 -12.11
CA MET A 209 -22.74 9.07 -12.60
C MET A 209 -23.96 9.63 -11.83
N ASN A 210 -24.27 9.06 -10.67
CA ASN A 210 -25.34 9.50 -9.78
C ASN A 210 -24.79 10.02 -8.44
N ASP A 211 -25.65 10.70 -7.67
CA ASP A 211 -25.26 11.34 -6.40
C ASP A 211 -24.90 10.36 -5.27
N VAL A 212 -25.27 9.08 -5.41
CA VAL A 212 -25.15 8.08 -4.36
C VAL A 212 -23.77 7.42 -4.40
N LEU A 213 -23.30 7.01 -5.57
CA LEU A 213 -22.02 6.33 -5.76
C LEU A 213 -20.99 7.29 -6.36
N PRO A 214 -20.17 7.96 -5.53
CA PRO A 214 -19.24 8.96 -6.03
C PRO A 214 -18.03 8.31 -6.72
N TYR A 215 -17.56 8.95 -7.79
CA TYR A 215 -16.36 8.53 -8.52
C TYR A 215 -15.07 8.49 -7.71
N CYS A 216 -15.06 9.09 -6.51
CA CYS A 216 -13.88 9.25 -5.68
C CYS A 216 -13.21 7.92 -5.25
N TRP A 217 -13.90 6.79 -5.43
CA TRP A 217 -13.40 5.43 -5.12
C TRP A 217 -12.94 4.63 -6.34
N ILE A 218 -13.06 5.18 -7.54
CA ILE A 218 -12.85 4.47 -8.81
C ILE A 218 -11.36 4.36 -9.20
N ILE A 219 -10.50 5.24 -8.67
CA ILE A 219 -9.13 5.45 -9.19
C ILE A 219 -8.07 5.16 -8.12
N MET A 220 -8.20 4.02 -7.44
CA MET A 220 -7.10 3.44 -6.64
C MET A 220 -6.77 2.04 -7.15
#